data_AF-A0A5M9RBR7-F1
#
_entry.id   AF-A0A5M9RBR7-F1
#
_cell.length_a   1.000
_cell.length_b   1.000
_cell.length_c   1.000
_cell.angle_alpha   90.00
_cell.angle_beta   90.00
_cell.angle_gamma   90.00
#
_symmetry.space_group_name_H-M   'P 1'
#
loop_
_entity.id
_entity.type
_entity.pdbx_description
1 polymer ?
#
loop_
_entity_poly.entity_id
_entity_poly.type
_entity_poly.pdbx_seq_one_letter_code
_entity_poly.pdbx_strand_id
1 'polypeptide(L)'
;MSNELVIIEPETALDIFTAPDKVQMMLSSIREKALAEQAELDTDLSKAKNRDAIKSLAYKVTQSKTYIDKAGKLVVDELKELPKKVDASRKQCRDELDALSDEIRKPVTVWEDAEKARVEAEELVKKIERDHDEALQMNELHDLRKAEEERKRIEHENEIKRQAAEQARIEAEQKAQRDREAAELKVKHEREAAELKARQEVEAAATREREAREAQERAEREKQEAIAKAANDAKEAKERAEREKLAAIEAERRKAEEAEKARLAEVERQKQEELKRQADTDHRAKVNNQAMQDLIAAGIPEECAKACIIAIAKGTVSSVKISY
;
A
#
# COMPACT_ATOMS: atom_id res chain seq x y z
N MET A 1 135.22 72.24 18.05
CA MET A 1 135.84 70.93 18.36
C MET A 1 134.76 70.09 19.02
N SER A 2 134.31 69.02 18.36
CA SER A 2 133.23 68.16 18.88
C SER A 2 133.59 67.62 20.27
N ASN A 3 132.63 67.57 21.19
CA ASN A 3 132.85 67.11 22.57
C ASN A 3 132.96 65.57 22.69
N GLU A 4 132.79 64.84 21.59
CA GLU A 4 132.73 63.39 21.51
C GLU A 4 133.96 62.84 20.77
N LEU A 5 134.37 61.62 21.12
CA LEU A 5 135.58 60.96 20.59
C LEU A 5 135.33 60.22 19.25
N VAL A 6 134.07 60.14 18.84
CA VAL A 6 133.60 59.48 17.62
C VAL A 6 132.55 60.35 16.93
N ILE A 7 132.50 60.27 15.61
CA ILE A 7 131.43 60.82 14.78
C ILE A 7 130.89 59.65 13.98
N ILE A 8 129.57 59.41 14.05
CA ILE A 8 128.87 58.38 13.29
C ILE A 8 128.05 59.13 12.25
N GLU A 9 128.45 59.03 10.99
CA GLU A 9 127.70 59.65 9.91
C GLU A 9 126.39 58.86 9.68
N PRO A 10 125.24 59.54 9.46
CA PRO A 10 123.96 58.87 9.26
C PRO A 10 123.98 57.79 8.17
N GLU A 11 124.74 58.03 7.10
CA GLU A 11 124.86 57.13 5.93
C GLU A 11 125.60 55.81 6.26
N THR A 12 126.51 55.83 7.24
CA THR A 12 127.30 54.66 7.65
C THR A 12 126.78 54.02 8.93
N ALA A 13 125.83 54.67 9.62
CA ALA A 13 125.32 54.24 10.91
C ALA A 13 124.74 52.81 10.87
N LEU A 14 123.91 52.50 9.87
CA LEU A 14 123.33 51.16 9.72
C LEU A 14 124.41 50.07 9.57
N ASP A 15 125.41 50.34 8.74
CA ASP A 15 126.52 49.42 8.47
C ASP A 15 127.39 49.21 9.72
N ILE A 16 127.64 50.27 10.50
CA ILE A 16 128.36 50.18 11.77
C ILE A 16 127.60 49.32 12.79
N PHE A 17 126.29 49.52 12.94
CA PHE A 17 125.50 48.80 13.96
C PHE A 17 125.08 47.38 13.56
N THR A 18 125.22 47.00 12.29
CA THR A 18 124.90 45.64 11.79
C THR A 18 126.11 44.70 11.76
N ALA A 19 127.33 45.25 11.84
CA ALA A 19 128.58 44.51 11.75
C ALA A 19 129.35 44.55 13.09
N PRO A 20 129.38 43.43 13.86
CA PRO A 20 130.03 43.40 15.18
C PRO A 20 131.52 43.77 15.17
N ASP A 21 132.21 43.45 14.09
CA ASP A 21 133.61 43.81 13.84
C ASP A 21 133.79 45.32 13.68
N LYS A 22 132.88 46.01 12.97
CA LYS A 22 132.92 47.48 12.82
C LYS A 22 132.63 48.20 14.13
N VAL A 23 131.68 47.69 14.92
CA VAL A 23 131.45 48.18 16.30
C VAL A 23 132.74 48.03 17.11
N GLN A 24 133.40 46.88 17.05
CA GLN A 24 134.64 46.64 17.76
C GLN A 24 135.77 47.57 17.31
N MET A 25 135.92 47.81 16.00
CA MET A 25 136.89 48.77 15.46
C MET A 25 136.62 50.21 15.93
N MET A 26 135.36 50.64 15.93
CA MET A 26 134.95 51.95 16.42
C MET A 26 135.27 52.11 17.91
N LEU A 27 134.94 51.11 18.74
CA LEU A 27 135.26 51.11 20.17
C LEU A 27 136.77 51.13 20.43
N SER A 28 137.55 50.37 19.65
CA SER A 28 139.02 50.40 19.73
C SER A 28 139.57 51.78 19.37
N SER A 29 139.07 52.44 18.32
CA SER A 29 139.48 53.80 17.94
C SER A 29 139.16 54.83 19.03
N ILE A 30 137.96 54.74 19.65
CA ILE A 30 137.59 55.60 20.78
C ILE A 30 138.54 55.39 21.95
N ARG A 31 138.86 54.13 22.25
CA ARG A 31 139.78 53.77 23.34
C ARG A 31 141.18 54.31 23.09
N GLU A 32 141.72 54.14 21.89
CA GLU A 32 143.04 54.66 21.51
C GLU A 32 143.10 56.19 21.65
N LYS A 33 142.09 56.91 21.13
CA LYS A 33 142.00 58.36 21.28
C LYS A 33 141.91 58.81 22.73
N ALA A 34 141.09 58.12 23.54
CA ALA A 34 140.95 58.43 24.96
C ALA A 34 142.26 58.20 25.72
N LEU A 35 142.97 57.10 25.46
CA LEU A 35 144.25 56.79 26.10
C LEU A 35 145.37 57.73 25.64
N ALA A 36 145.38 58.12 24.37
CA ALA A 36 146.32 59.13 23.85
C ALA A 36 146.09 60.49 24.52
N GLU A 37 144.84 60.96 24.61
CA GLU A 37 144.51 62.21 25.31
C GLU A 37 144.84 62.12 26.82
N GLN A 38 144.67 60.94 27.44
CA GLN A 38 145.04 60.71 28.83
C GLN A 38 146.55 60.79 29.06
N ALA A 39 147.37 60.28 28.13
CA ALA A 39 148.82 60.26 28.25
C ALA A 39 149.45 61.67 28.24
N GLU A 40 148.79 62.63 27.60
CA GLU A 40 149.20 64.05 27.54
C GLU A 40 148.81 64.84 28.82
N LEU A 41 148.03 64.25 29.73
CA LEU A 41 147.62 64.91 30.98
C LEU A 41 148.68 64.75 32.08
N ASP A 42 148.88 65.80 32.88
CA ASP A 42 149.74 65.75 34.07
C ASP A 42 149.17 64.74 35.10
N THR A 43 150.01 63.79 35.50
CA THR A 43 149.65 62.68 36.39
C THR A 43 149.79 63.01 37.88
N ASP A 44 150.25 64.22 38.23
CA ASP A 44 150.26 64.69 39.61
C ASP A 44 148.83 64.96 40.11
N LEU A 45 148.23 63.95 40.74
CA LEU A 45 146.87 63.99 41.28
C LEU A 45 146.71 64.87 42.53
N SER A 46 147.79 65.43 43.08
CA SER A 46 147.71 66.37 44.20
C SER A 46 147.04 67.69 43.78
N LYS A 47 147.19 68.09 42.51
CA LYS A 47 146.62 69.32 41.94
C LYS A 47 145.16 69.12 41.52
N ALA A 48 144.27 70.02 41.95
CA ALA A 48 142.84 69.98 41.59
C ALA A 48 142.60 70.06 40.08
N LYS A 49 143.35 70.92 39.38
CA LYS A 49 143.27 71.10 37.93
C LYS A 49 143.51 69.79 37.15
N ASN A 50 144.46 68.96 37.59
CA ASN A 50 144.79 67.69 36.94
C ASN A 50 143.66 66.66 37.14
N ARG A 51 143.07 66.60 38.34
CA ARG A 51 141.90 65.75 38.62
C ARG A 51 140.69 66.15 37.77
N ASP A 52 140.45 67.45 37.60
CA ASP A 52 139.31 67.94 36.81
C ASP A 52 139.50 67.71 35.31
N ALA A 53 140.74 67.76 34.81
CA ALA A 53 141.05 67.37 33.43
C ALA A 53 140.73 65.89 33.16
N ILE A 54 141.10 64.98 34.07
CA ILE A 54 140.78 63.54 33.97
C ILE A 54 139.26 63.31 34.02
N LYS A 55 138.53 64.00 34.91
CA LYS A 55 137.06 63.93 34.95
C LYS A 55 136.43 64.42 33.65
N SER A 56 136.97 65.49 33.07
CA SER A 56 136.49 66.02 31.78
C SER A 56 136.69 65.02 30.65
N LEU A 57 137.83 64.32 30.60
CA LEU A 57 138.07 63.26 29.62
C LEU A 57 137.10 62.08 29.80
N ALA A 58 136.88 61.63 31.04
CA ALA A 58 135.89 60.60 31.34
C ALA A 58 134.46 61.03 30.94
N TYR A 59 134.15 62.33 31.10
CA TYR A 59 132.87 62.89 30.66
C TYR A 59 132.72 62.88 29.13
N LYS A 60 133.78 63.18 28.36
CA LYS A 60 133.78 63.04 26.88
C LYS A 60 133.51 61.60 26.44
N VAL A 61 134.08 60.60 27.11
CA VAL A 61 133.78 59.17 26.86
C VAL A 61 132.29 58.89 27.11
N THR A 62 131.73 59.44 28.19
CA THR A 62 130.31 59.28 28.54
C THR A 62 129.37 59.97 27.52
N GLN A 63 129.75 61.13 27.00
CA GLN A 63 129.02 61.80 25.92
C GLN A 63 129.06 60.95 24.64
N SER A 64 130.23 60.44 24.28
CA SER A 64 130.40 59.55 23.11
C SER A 64 129.50 58.32 23.21
N LYS A 65 129.39 57.69 24.39
CA LYS A 65 128.44 56.58 24.64
C LYS A 65 127.00 56.99 24.35
N THR A 66 126.58 58.16 24.86
CA THR A 66 125.21 58.65 24.71
C THR A 66 124.88 58.99 23.25
N TYR A 67 125.86 59.51 22.52
CA TYR A 67 125.74 59.79 21.09
C TYR A 67 125.58 58.51 20.26
N ILE A 68 126.42 57.50 20.52
CA ILE A 68 126.34 56.18 19.86
C ILE A 68 124.94 55.57 20.08
N ASP A 69 124.42 55.60 21.30
CA ASP A 69 123.08 55.08 21.62
C ASP A 69 121.97 55.80 20.83
N LYS A 70 122.02 57.14 20.77
CA LYS A 70 121.07 57.93 19.97
C LYS A 70 121.15 57.62 18.47
N ALA A 71 122.36 57.47 17.93
CA ALA A 71 122.57 57.12 16.53
C ALA A 71 121.99 55.72 16.22
N GLY A 72 122.23 54.74 17.09
CA GLY A 72 121.66 53.39 16.94
C GLY A 72 120.13 53.39 17.03
N LYS A 73 119.55 54.20 17.93
CA LYS A 73 118.10 54.36 18.03
C LYS A 73 117.49 54.92 16.73
N LEU A 74 118.10 55.94 16.13
CA LEU A 74 117.62 56.52 14.86
C LEU A 74 117.62 55.47 13.74
N VAL A 75 118.67 54.66 13.64
CA VAL A 75 118.73 53.55 12.67
C VAL A 75 117.59 52.56 12.89
N VAL A 76 117.30 52.18 14.14
CA VAL A 76 116.19 51.27 14.46
C VAL A 76 114.84 51.88 14.12
N ASP A 77 114.64 53.17 14.40
CA ASP A 77 113.39 53.87 14.11
C ASP A 77 113.15 53.96 12.58
N GLU A 78 114.17 54.30 11.79
CA GLU A 78 114.10 54.29 10.32
C GLU A 78 113.83 52.89 9.75
N LEU A 79 114.50 51.86 10.27
CA LEU A 79 114.26 50.48 9.86
C LEU A 79 112.83 50.02 10.15
N LYS A 80 112.21 50.48 11.24
CA LYS A 80 110.81 50.15 11.58
C LYS A 80 109.80 50.85 10.67
N GLU A 81 110.14 51.97 10.06
CA GLU A 81 109.26 52.66 9.11
C GLU A 81 109.16 51.92 7.76
N LEU A 82 110.20 51.16 7.37
CA LEU A 82 110.17 50.37 6.13
C LEU A 82 109.06 49.30 6.12
N PRO A 83 108.93 48.40 7.11
CA PRO A 83 107.81 47.46 7.18
C PRO A 83 106.44 48.14 7.17
N LYS A 84 106.27 49.26 7.89
CA LYS A 84 104.99 50.01 7.90
C LYS A 84 104.62 50.49 6.50
N LYS A 85 105.57 51.04 5.75
CA LYS A 85 105.37 51.47 4.36
C LYS A 85 105.06 50.27 3.47
N VAL A 86 105.78 49.16 3.61
CA VAL A 86 105.54 47.94 2.84
C VAL A 86 104.12 47.41 3.08
N ASP A 87 103.67 47.32 4.33
CA ASP A 87 102.32 46.83 4.63
C ASP A 87 101.22 47.78 4.14
N ALA A 88 101.45 49.10 4.22
CA ALA A 88 100.55 50.09 3.64
C ALA A 88 100.44 49.93 2.11
N SER A 89 101.58 49.82 1.40
CA SER A 89 101.60 49.57 -0.04
C SER A 89 100.95 48.24 -0.39
N ARG A 90 101.20 47.17 0.37
CA ARG A 90 100.56 45.85 0.15
C ARG A 90 99.05 45.92 0.30
N LYS A 91 98.55 46.67 1.28
CA LYS A 91 97.11 46.91 1.44
C LYS A 91 96.56 47.66 0.25
N GLN A 92 97.19 48.78 -0.14
CA GLN A 92 96.77 49.56 -1.31
C GLN A 92 96.70 48.70 -2.57
N CYS A 93 97.73 47.89 -2.86
CA CYS A 93 97.70 47.00 -4.02
C CYS A 93 96.54 46.00 -3.98
N ARG A 94 96.20 45.46 -2.80
CA ARG A 94 95.07 44.54 -2.67
C ARG A 94 93.75 45.25 -2.94
N ASP A 95 93.53 46.37 -2.26
CA ASP A 95 92.27 47.10 -2.33
C ASP A 95 92.01 47.62 -3.76
N GLU A 96 93.05 48.11 -4.46
CA GLU A 96 92.95 48.56 -5.86
C GLU A 96 92.70 47.41 -6.85
N LEU A 97 93.36 46.26 -6.66
CA LEU A 97 93.16 45.10 -7.53
C LEU A 97 91.79 44.43 -7.32
N ASP A 98 91.30 44.37 -6.07
CA ASP A 98 89.96 43.88 -5.76
C ASP A 98 88.90 44.81 -6.41
N ALA A 99 89.05 46.12 -6.26
CA ALA A 99 88.16 47.10 -6.91
C ALA A 99 88.17 46.98 -8.44
N LEU A 100 89.35 46.82 -9.05
CA LEU A 100 89.47 46.60 -10.49
C LEU A 100 88.80 45.29 -10.93
N SER A 101 88.96 44.20 -10.15
CA SER A 101 88.30 42.93 -10.43
C SER A 101 86.78 43.07 -10.39
N ASP A 102 86.25 43.80 -9.41
CA ASP A 102 84.81 44.05 -9.28
C ASP A 102 84.29 44.90 -10.45
N GLU A 103 85.02 45.92 -10.86
CA GLU A 103 84.67 46.76 -12.01
C GLU A 103 84.65 45.95 -13.32
N ILE A 104 85.67 45.12 -13.55
CA ILE A 104 85.74 44.24 -14.73
C ILE A 104 84.60 43.22 -14.73
N ARG A 105 84.20 42.72 -13.55
CA ARG A 105 83.13 41.72 -13.42
C ARG A 105 81.73 42.34 -13.54
N LYS A 106 81.57 43.61 -13.19
CA LYS A 106 80.28 44.31 -13.12
C LYS A 106 79.38 44.14 -14.36
N PRO A 107 79.86 44.25 -15.61
CA PRO A 107 79.02 44.07 -16.79
C PRO A 107 78.42 42.66 -16.89
N VAL A 108 79.18 41.63 -16.50
CA VAL A 108 78.71 40.24 -16.49
C VAL A 108 77.66 40.05 -15.41
N THR A 109 77.89 40.57 -14.20
CA THR A 109 76.90 40.51 -13.11
C THR A 109 75.58 41.17 -13.52
N VAL A 110 75.63 42.35 -14.14
CA VAL A 110 74.43 43.05 -14.63
C VAL A 110 73.69 42.21 -15.69
N TRP A 111 74.43 41.56 -16.59
CA TRP A 111 73.83 40.67 -17.59
C TRP A 111 73.24 39.40 -16.96
N GLU A 112 73.92 38.76 -16.02
CA GLU A 112 73.45 37.57 -15.30
C GLU A 112 72.15 37.86 -14.53
N ASP A 113 72.10 39.01 -13.83
CA ASP A 113 70.90 39.46 -13.11
C ASP A 113 69.74 39.76 -14.06
N ALA A 114 70.02 40.43 -15.18
CA ALA A 114 69.01 40.74 -16.20
C ALA A 114 68.49 39.47 -16.89
N GLU A 115 69.37 38.51 -17.19
CA GLU A 115 69.02 37.26 -17.83
C GLU A 115 68.20 36.37 -16.90
N LYS A 116 68.57 36.30 -15.61
CA LYS A 116 67.78 35.62 -14.60
C LYS A 116 66.38 36.23 -14.50
N ALA A 117 66.27 37.55 -14.46
CA ALA A 117 64.98 38.24 -14.45
C ALA A 117 64.16 37.96 -15.71
N ARG A 118 64.80 37.88 -16.89
CA ARG A 118 64.14 37.52 -18.15
C ARG A 118 63.57 36.10 -18.11
N VAL A 119 64.36 35.12 -17.65
CA VAL A 119 63.93 33.73 -17.52
C VAL A 119 62.78 33.59 -16.52
N GLU A 120 62.86 34.25 -15.37
CA GLU A 120 61.79 34.26 -14.36
C GLU A 120 60.50 34.88 -14.91
N ALA A 121 60.60 35.96 -15.69
CA ALA A 121 59.46 36.58 -16.35
C ALA A 121 58.83 35.67 -17.42
N GLU A 122 59.65 35.00 -18.24
CA GLU A 122 59.17 34.05 -19.25
C GLU A 122 58.46 32.85 -18.62
N GLU A 123 59.02 32.28 -17.55
CA GLU A 123 58.39 31.18 -16.81
C GLU A 123 57.08 31.61 -16.14
N LEU A 124 57.00 32.86 -15.65
CA LEU A 124 55.75 33.42 -15.14
C LEU A 124 54.69 33.55 -16.24
N VAL A 125 55.06 34.01 -17.44
CA VAL A 125 54.15 34.09 -18.59
C VAL A 125 53.62 32.70 -18.96
N LYS A 126 54.50 31.70 -19.11
CA LYS A 126 54.10 30.31 -19.38
C LYS A 126 53.19 29.73 -18.29
N LYS A 127 53.38 30.16 -17.04
CA LYS A 127 52.50 29.76 -15.94
C LYS A 127 51.13 30.41 -16.07
N ILE A 128 51.07 31.71 -16.34
CA ILE A 128 49.81 32.44 -16.55
C ILE A 128 49.02 31.82 -17.71
N GLU A 129 49.68 31.48 -18.82
CA GLU A 129 49.02 30.83 -19.96
C GLU A 129 48.43 29.46 -19.58
N ARG A 130 49.19 28.62 -18.86
CA ARG A 130 48.68 27.34 -18.34
C ARG A 130 47.50 27.51 -17.39
N ASP A 131 47.63 28.41 -16.42
CA ASP A 131 46.57 28.69 -15.45
C ASP A 131 45.31 29.24 -16.15
N HIS A 132 45.48 30.01 -17.24
CA HIS A 132 44.38 30.51 -18.05
C HIS A 132 43.66 29.38 -18.82
N ASP A 133 44.41 28.49 -19.47
CA ASP A 133 43.85 27.34 -20.18
C ASP A 133 43.10 26.40 -19.22
N GLU A 134 43.66 26.12 -18.05
CA GLU A 134 43.00 25.35 -17.00
C GLU A 134 41.71 26.03 -16.52
N ALA A 135 41.73 27.34 -16.33
CA ALA A 135 40.54 28.10 -15.93
C ALA A 135 39.44 28.05 -17.00
N LEU A 136 39.79 28.13 -18.29
CA LEU A 136 38.83 27.99 -19.39
C LEU A 136 38.20 26.60 -19.41
N GLN A 137 39.00 25.54 -19.29
CA GLN A 137 38.48 24.16 -19.22
C GLN A 137 37.55 23.94 -18.03
N MET A 138 37.88 24.51 -16.87
CA MET A 138 37.05 24.42 -15.67
C MET A 138 35.71 25.15 -15.85
N ASN A 139 35.71 26.30 -16.53
CA ASN A 139 34.48 27.01 -16.87
C ASN A 139 33.61 26.22 -17.85
N GLU A 140 34.21 25.68 -18.92
CA GLU A 140 33.49 24.83 -19.88
C GLU A 140 32.87 23.61 -19.21
N LEU A 141 33.61 22.93 -18.33
CA LEU A 141 33.12 21.78 -17.59
C LEU A 141 31.97 22.15 -16.65
N HIS A 142 32.05 23.31 -16.01
CA HIS A 142 30.98 23.82 -15.16
C HIS A 142 29.71 24.13 -15.97
N ASP A 143 29.84 24.75 -17.13
CA ASP A 143 28.71 25.05 -18.01
C ASP A 143 28.07 23.78 -18.57
N LEU A 144 28.87 22.77 -18.93
CA LEU A 144 28.40 21.45 -19.31
C LEU A 144 27.61 20.76 -18.19
N ARG A 145 28.11 20.80 -16.95
CA ARG A 145 27.38 20.25 -15.78
C ARG A 145 26.04 20.95 -15.58
N LYS A 146 26.01 22.28 -15.64
CA LYS A 146 24.76 23.05 -15.54
C LYS A 146 23.77 22.68 -16.63
N ALA A 147 24.23 22.56 -17.88
CA ALA A 147 23.38 22.14 -18.98
C ALA A 147 22.84 20.72 -18.77
N GLU A 148 23.66 19.79 -18.27
CA GLU A 148 23.24 18.41 -17.97
C GLU A 148 22.21 18.37 -16.83
N GLU A 149 22.42 19.13 -15.75
CA GLU A 149 21.47 19.26 -14.64
C GLU A 149 20.13 19.82 -15.11
N GLU A 150 20.14 20.82 -15.98
CA GLU A 150 18.92 21.39 -16.56
C GLU A 150 18.19 20.38 -17.46
N ARG A 151 18.93 19.63 -18.29
CA ARG A 151 18.33 18.55 -19.10
C ARG A 151 17.67 17.49 -18.21
N LYS A 152 18.31 17.09 -17.11
CA LYS A 152 17.74 16.14 -16.14
C LYS A 152 16.49 16.71 -15.46
N ARG A 153 16.46 18.00 -15.12
CA ARG A 153 15.27 18.67 -14.58
C ARG A 153 14.11 18.63 -15.57
N ILE A 154 14.36 19.02 -16.83
CA ILE A 154 13.36 19.02 -17.90
C ILE A 154 12.84 17.60 -18.15
N GLU A 155 13.74 16.60 -18.21
CA GLU A 155 13.36 15.20 -18.41
C GLU A 155 12.49 14.68 -17.24
N HIS A 156 12.88 14.99 -16.01
CA HIS A 156 12.10 14.62 -14.82
C HIS A 156 10.71 15.29 -14.82
N GLU A 157 10.63 16.58 -15.15
CA GLU A 157 9.36 17.30 -15.24
C GLU A 157 8.46 16.73 -16.35
N ASN A 158 9.04 16.39 -17.51
CA ASN A 158 8.32 15.75 -18.61
C ASN A 158 7.82 14.36 -18.22
N GLU A 159 8.60 13.59 -17.46
CA GLU A 159 8.19 12.28 -16.96
C GLU A 159 7.02 12.40 -15.98
N ILE A 160 7.06 13.36 -15.05
CA ILE A 160 5.93 13.65 -14.16
C ILE A 160 4.68 14.01 -14.97
N LYS A 161 4.81 14.87 -16.00
CA LYS A 161 3.69 15.23 -16.88
C LYS A 161 3.13 14.02 -17.62
N ARG A 162 3.98 13.11 -18.11
CA ARG A 162 3.56 11.86 -18.76
C ARG A 162 2.81 10.96 -17.80
N GLN A 163 3.35 10.75 -16.60
CA GLN A 163 2.71 9.94 -15.56
C GLN A 163 1.36 10.53 -15.16
N ALA A 164 1.26 11.85 -14.97
CA ALA A 164 -0.01 12.51 -14.67
C ALA A 164 -1.02 12.35 -15.82
N ALA A 165 -0.59 12.50 -17.07
CA ALA A 165 -1.46 12.32 -18.24
C ALA A 165 -1.93 10.86 -18.40
N GLU A 166 -1.05 9.89 -18.15
CA GLU A 166 -1.37 8.47 -18.17
C GLU A 166 -2.33 8.10 -17.03
N GLN A 167 -2.07 8.58 -15.81
CA GLN A 167 -2.95 8.37 -14.67
C GLN A 167 -4.35 8.95 -14.94
N ALA A 168 -4.42 10.17 -15.49
CA ALA A 168 -5.69 10.78 -15.89
C ALA A 168 -6.42 9.96 -16.99
N ARG A 169 -5.67 9.37 -17.94
CA ARG A 169 -6.24 8.47 -18.96
C ARG A 169 -6.82 7.21 -18.32
N ILE A 170 -6.08 6.57 -17.42
CA ILE A 170 -6.51 5.36 -16.71
C ILE A 170 -7.74 5.66 -15.86
N GLU A 171 -7.75 6.77 -15.12
CA GLU A 171 -8.89 7.18 -14.30
C GLU A 171 -10.14 7.49 -15.14
N ALA A 172 -9.97 8.16 -16.29
CA ALA A 172 -11.04 8.42 -17.23
C ALA A 172 -11.60 7.12 -17.83
N GLU A 173 -10.74 6.17 -18.19
CA GLU A 173 -11.13 4.85 -18.69
C GLU A 173 -11.86 4.03 -17.63
N GLN A 174 -11.34 3.97 -16.40
CA GLN A 174 -12.00 3.30 -15.28
C GLN A 174 -13.34 3.94 -14.92
N LYS A 175 -13.45 5.27 -15.01
CA LYS A 175 -14.73 5.96 -14.81
C LYS A 175 -15.71 5.61 -15.93
N ALA A 176 -15.28 5.67 -17.20
CA ALA A 176 -16.12 5.28 -18.33
C ALA A 176 -16.57 3.82 -18.23
N GLN A 177 -15.70 2.91 -17.77
CA GLN A 177 -16.03 1.51 -17.55
C GLN A 177 -17.04 1.34 -16.42
N ARG A 178 -16.85 2.01 -15.27
CA ARG A 178 -17.84 2.01 -14.18
C ARG A 178 -19.19 2.57 -14.61
N ASP A 179 -19.20 3.63 -15.42
CA ASP A 179 -20.42 4.22 -15.94
C ASP A 179 -21.14 3.25 -16.91
N ARG A 180 -20.39 2.51 -17.75
CA ARG A 180 -20.93 1.45 -18.61
C ARG A 180 -21.51 0.29 -17.79
N GLU A 181 -20.77 -0.23 -16.81
CA GLU A 181 -21.23 -1.31 -15.94
C GLU A 181 -22.47 -0.90 -15.14
N ALA A 182 -22.50 0.33 -14.61
CA ALA A 182 -23.66 0.88 -13.93
C ALA A 182 -24.86 1.02 -14.88
N ALA A 183 -24.65 1.43 -16.13
CA ALA A 183 -25.71 1.47 -17.13
C ALA A 183 -26.22 0.07 -17.49
N GLU A 184 -25.33 -0.90 -17.66
CA GLU A 184 -25.69 -2.30 -17.91
C GLU A 184 -26.46 -2.92 -16.74
N LEU A 185 -26.05 -2.65 -15.50
CA LEU A 185 -26.75 -3.10 -14.30
C LEU A 185 -28.14 -2.47 -14.20
N LYS A 186 -28.28 -1.17 -14.51
CA LYS A 186 -29.60 -0.53 -14.58
C LYS A 186 -30.49 -1.18 -15.64
N VAL A 187 -29.96 -1.44 -16.84
CA VAL A 187 -30.71 -2.12 -17.90
C VAL A 187 -31.08 -3.55 -17.49
N LYS A 188 -30.19 -4.29 -16.81
CA LYS A 188 -30.50 -5.63 -16.28
C LYS A 188 -31.59 -5.56 -15.21
N HIS A 189 -31.48 -4.66 -14.24
CA HIS A 189 -32.51 -4.48 -13.20
C HIS A 189 -33.86 -4.05 -13.78
N GLU A 190 -33.88 -3.18 -14.78
CA GLU A 190 -35.11 -2.80 -15.49
C GLU A 190 -35.71 -3.98 -16.25
N ARG A 191 -34.89 -4.82 -16.89
CA ARG A 191 -35.33 -6.05 -17.55
C ARG A 191 -35.86 -7.08 -16.55
N GLU A 192 -35.15 -7.32 -15.45
CA GLU A 192 -35.59 -8.23 -14.38
C GLU A 192 -36.88 -7.73 -13.72
N ALA A 193 -37.02 -6.42 -13.48
CA ALA A 193 -38.24 -5.83 -12.96
C ALA A 193 -39.40 -5.95 -13.96
N ALA A 194 -39.15 -5.76 -15.25
CA ALA A 194 -40.14 -5.96 -16.31
C ALA A 194 -40.54 -7.43 -16.43
N GLU A 195 -39.59 -8.36 -16.34
CA GLU A 195 -39.84 -9.80 -16.37
C GLU A 195 -40.60 -10.26 -15.14
N LEU A 196 -40.25 -9.76 -13.94
CA LEU A 196 -40.98 -10.05 -12.71
C LEU A 196 -42.43 -9.55 -12.79
N LYS A 197 -42.64 -8.32 -13.31
CA LYS A 197 -44.00 -7.80 -13.57
C LYS A 197 -44.75 -8.67 -14.58
N ALA A 198 -44.13 -9.06 -15.69
CA ALA A 198 -44.74 -9.93 -16.67
C ALA A 198 -45.09 -11.31 -16.09
N ARG A 199 -44.22 -11.89 -15.26
CA ARG A 199 -44.50 -13.15 -14.54
C ARG A 199 -45.66 -13.00 -13.56
N GLN A 200 -45.70 -11.90 -12.79
CA GLN A 200 -46.81 -11.58 -11.89
C GLN A 200 -48.13 -11.40 -12.65
N GLU A 201 -48.12 -10.76 -13.82
CA GLU A 201 -49.30 -10.61 -14.67
C GLU A 201 -49.77 -11.95 -15.26
N VAL A 202 -48.83 -12.81 -15.68
CA VAL A 202 -49.15 -14.17 -16.16
C VAL A 202 -49.69 -15.05 -15.03
N GLU A 203 -49.10 -14.99 -13.83
CA GLU A 203 -49.59 -15.73 -12.66
C GLU A 203 -50.96 -15.21 -12.18
N ALA A 204 -51.16 -13.89 -12.19
CA ALA A 204 -52.47 -13.27 -11.93
C ALA A 204 -53.51 -13.64 -13.00
N ALA A 205 -53.11 -13.77 -14.27
CA ALA A 205 -53.99 -14.24 -15.33
C ALA A 205 -54.31 -15.74 -15.17
N ALA A 206 -53.33 -16.57 -14.84
CA ALA A 206 -53.51 -18.00 -14.62
C ALA A 206 -54.38 -18.31 -13.40
N THR A 207 -54.23 -17.53 -12.31
CA THR A 207 -55.11 -17.64 -11.14
C THR A 207 -56.54 -17.22 -11.47
N ARG A 208 -56.75 -16.11 -12.19
CA ARG A 208 -58.09 -15.72 -12.69
C ARG A 208 -58.69 -16.75 -13.64
N GLU A 209 -57.89 -17.34 -14.52
CA GLU A 209 -58.36 -18.40 -15.42
C GLU A 209 -58.74 -19.65 -14.64
N ARG A 210 -57.94 -20.04 -13.63
CA ARG A 210 -58.25 -21.17 -12.76
C ARG A 210 -59.51 -20.92 -11.93
N GLU A 211 -59.66 -19.73 -11.35
CA GLU A 211 -60.89 -19.34 -10.63
C GLU A 211 -62.10 -19.31 -11.55
N ALA A 212 -61.96 -18.84 -12.80
CA ALA A 212 -63.02 -18.86 -13.80
C ALA A 212 -63.38 -20.28 -14.23
N ARG A 213 -62.40 -21.17 -14.41
CA ARG A 213 -62.61 -22.60 -14.69
C ARG A 213 -63.28 -23.30 -13.51
N GLU A 214 -62.82 -23.08 -12.29
CA GLU A 214 -63.43 -23.65 -11.07
C GLU A 214 -64.86 -23.09 -10.83
N ALA A 215 -65.15 -21.86 -11.26
CA ALA A 215 -66.51 -21.31 -11.26
C ALA A 215 -67.38 -21.93 -12.37
N GLN A 216 -66.83 -22.13 -13.58
CA GLN A 216 -67.53 -22.81 -14.67
C GLN A 216 -67.81 -24.28 -14.36
N GLU A 217 -66.84 -25.01 -13.80
CA GLU A 217 -67.02 -26.40 -13.37
C GLU A 217 -68.06 -26.53 -12.26
N ARG A 218 -68.10 -25.59 -11.30
CA ARG A 218 -69.18 -25.55 -10.29
C ARG A 218 -70.54 -25.28 -10.93
N ALA A 219 -70.64 -24.32 -11.85
CA ALA A 219 -71.88 -24.02 -12.56
C ALA A 219 -72.33 -25.19 -13.46
N GLU A 220 -71.40 -25.92 -14.06
CA GLU A 220 -71.69 -27.10 -14.87
C GLU A 220 -72.10 -28.29 -14.00
N ARG A 221 -71.46 -28.48 -12.84
CA ARG A 221 -71.83 -29.51 -11.86
C ARG A 221 -73.23 -29.23 -11.27
N GLU A 222 -73.55 -27.97 -10.96
CA GLU A 222 -74.92 -27.57 -10.55
C GLU A 222 -75.94 -27.81 -11.67
N LYS A 223 -75.60 -27.52 -12.93
CA LYS A 223 -76.47 -27.83 -14.07
C LYS A 223 -76.65 -29.33 -14.26
N GLN A 224 -75.60 -30.13 -14.12
CA GLN A 224 -75.68 -31.59 -14.23
C GLN A 224 -76.47 -32.21 -13.07
N GLU A 225 -76.33 -31.69 -11.85
CA GLU A 225 -77.16 -32.08 -10.71
C GLU A 225 -78.63 -31.69 -10.91
N ALA A 226 -78.92 -30.51 -11.48
CA ALA A 226 -80.28 -30.12 -11.84
C ALA A 226 -80.87 -31.01 -12.96
N ILE A 227 -80.07 -31.38 -13.96
CA ILE A 227 -80.47 -32.31 -15.04
C ILE A 227 -80.68 -33.72 -14.49
N ALA A 228 -79.81 -34.21 -13.60
CA ALA A 228 -79.95 -35.52 -12.96
C ALA A 228 -81.18 -35.58 -12.04
N LYS A 229 -81.47 -34.50 -11.30
CA LYS A 229 -82.69 -34.37 -10.51
C LYS A 229 -83.94 -34.35 -11.39
N ALA A 230 -83.93 -33.57 -12.48
CA ALA A 230 -85.03 -33.56 -13.45
C ALA A 230 -85.23 -34.93 -14.16
N ALA A 231 -84.15 -35.68 -14.41
CA ALA A 231 -84.20 -37.01 -14.99
C ALA A 231 -84.76 -38.06 -14.00
N ASN A 232 -84.39 -37.98 -12.72
CA ASN A 232 -84.98 -38.82 -11.67
C ASN A 232 -86.45 -38.48 -11.41
N ASP A 233 -86.81 -37.20 -11.37
CA ASP A 233 -88.20 -36.76 -11.22
C ASP A 233 -89.06 -37.19 -12.43
N ALA A 234 -88.51 -37.16 -13.64
CA ALA A 234 -89.19 -37.67 -14.84
C ALA A 234 -89.32 -39.20 -14.88
N LYS A 235 -88.36 -39.93 -14.28
CA LYS A 235 -88.42 -41.39 -14.18
C LYS A 235 -89.43 -41.84 -13.12
N GLU A 236 -89.48 -41.16 -11.97
CA GLU A 236 -90.50 -41.40 -10.95
C GLU A 236 -91.92 -41.02 -11.42
N ALA A 237 -92.06 -39.97 -12.25
CA ALA A 237 -93.35 -39.60 -12.85
C ALA A 237 -93.82 -40.63 -13.88
N LYS A 238 -92.91 -41.24 -14.66
CA LYS A 238 -93.25 -42.33 -15.59
C LYS A 238 -93.63 -43.63 -14.87
N GLU A 239 -92.91 -44.00 -13.82
CA GLU A 239 -93.24 -45.20 -13.01
C GLU A 239 -94.55 -45.02 -12.23
N ARG A 240 -94.89 -43.81 -11.78
CA ARG A 240 -96.21 -43.47 -11.22
C ARG A 240 -97.33 -43.57 -12.27
N ALA A 241 -97.10 -43.08 -13.50
CA ALA A 241 -98.08 -43.16 -14.58
C ALA A 241 -98.31 -44.60 -15.10
N GLU A 242 -97.29 -45.47 -15.08
CA GLU A 242 -97.45 -46.90 -15.40
C GLU A 242 -98.15 -47.68 -14.28
N ARG A 243 -97.87 -47.38 -13.00
CA ARG A 243 -98.59 -47.95 -11.86
C ARG A 243 -100.06 -47.52 -11.79
N GLU A 244 -100.39 -46.28 -12.14
CA GLU A 244 -101.79 -45.82 -12.22
C GLU A 244 -102.55 -46.44 -13.40
N LYS A 245 -101.90 -46.64 -14.56
CA LYS A 245 -102.53 -47.33 -15.70
C LYS A 245 -102.78 -48.82 -15.44
N LEU A 246 -101.88 -49.51 -14.74
CA LEU A 246 -102.08 -50.91 -14.37
C LEU A 246 -103.13 -51.06 -13.25
N ALA A 247 -103.20 -50.13 -12.30
CA ALA A 247 -104.22 -50.11 -11.25
C ALA A 247 -105.64 -49.79 -11.80
N ALA A 248 -105.77 -48.98 -12.86
CA ALA A 248 -107.06 -48.68 -13.49
C ALA A 248 -107.64 -49.88 -14.26
N ILE A 249 -106.79 -50.67 -14.92
CA ILE A 249 -107.21 -51.86 -15.69
C ILE A 249 -107.60 -53.02 -14.75
N GLU A 250 -106.96 -53.14 -13.58
CA GLU A 250 -107.31 -54.16 -12.57
C GLU A 250 -108.58 -53.79 -11.77
N ALA A 251 -108.85 -52.50 -11.57
CA ALA A 251 -110.05 -52.00 -10.88
C ALA A 251 -111.33 -52.11 -11.72
N GLU A 252 -111.23 -52.02 -13.06
CA GLU A 252 -112.37 -52.18 -13.98
C GLU A 252 -112.76 -53.66 -14.13
N ARG A 253 -111.79 -54.57 -14.12
CA ARG A 253 -112.02 -56.02 -14.20
C ARG A 253 -112.61 -56.61 -12.90
N ARG A 254 -112.21 -56.10 -11.73
CA ARG A 254 -112.83 -56.47 -10.43
C ARG A 254 -114.28 -55.98 -10.29
N LYS A 255 -114.61 -54.79 -10.81
CA LYS A 255 -116.00 -54.28 -10.80
C LYS A 255 -116.94 -55.06 -11.72
N ALA A 256 -116.43 -55.62 -12.83
CA ALA A 256 -117.21 -56.47 -13.73
C ALA A 256 -117.45 -57.88 -13.17
N GLU A 257 -116.47 -58.48 -12.49
CA GLU A 257 -116.60 -59.82 -11.87
C GLU A 257 -117.44 -59.82 -10.56
N GLU A 258 -117.42 -58.74 -9.78
CA GLU A 258 -118.25 -58.61 -8.57
C GLU A 258 -119.74 -58.37 -8.89
N ALA A 259 -120.06 -57.69 -10.01
CA ALA A 259 -121.43 -57.45 -10.44
C ALA A 259 -122.11 -58.71 -11.01
N GLU A 260 -121.36 -59.63 -11.63
CA GLU A 260 -121.90 -60.90 -12.15
C GLU A 260 -122.09 -61.94 -11.03
N LYS A 261 -121.16 -62.03 -10.07
CA LYS A 261 -121.29 -62.90 -8.88
C LYS A 261 -122.43 -62.48 -7.95
N ALA A 262 -122.74 -61.18 -7.84
CA ALA A 262 -123.88 -60.71 -7.05
C ALA A 262 -125.25 -61.07 -7.67
N ARG A 263 -125.34 -61.17 -9.01
CA ARG A 263 -126.59 -61.52 -9.72
C ARG A 263 -126.89 -63.03 -9.68
N LEU A 264 -125.86 -63.87 -9.70
CA LEU A 264 -125.99 -65.33 -9.57
C LEU A 264 -126.27 -65.78 -8.12
N ALA A 265 -125.77 -65.05 -7.11
CA ALA A 265 -126.06 -65.36 -5.69
C ALA A 265 -127.50 -64.99 -5.26
N GLU A 266 -128.15 -64.03 -5.94
CA GLU A 266 -129.54 -63.63 -5.63
C GLU A 266 -130.58 -64.63 -6.19
N VAL A 267 -130.33 -65.20 -7.36
CA VAL A 267 -131.24 -66.17 -8.02
C VAL A 267 -131.20 -67.55 -7.34
N GLU A 268 -130.07 -67.93 -6.75
CA GLU A 268 -129.90 -69.21 -6.04
C GLU A 268 -130.57 -69.21 -4.64
N ARG A 269 -130.68 -68.04 -3.97
CA ARG A 269 -131.41 -67.90 -2.69
C ARG A 269 -132.93 -68.06 -2.84
N GLN A 270 -133.50 -67.54 -3.92
CA GLN A 270 -134.96 -67.56 -4.12
C GLN A 270 -135.51 -68.98 -4.44
N LYS A 271 -134.72 -69.85 -5.07
CA LYS A 271 -135.11 -71.26 -5.32
C LYS A 271 -134.99 -72.19 -4.11
N GLN A 272 -134.08 -71.91 -3.18
CA GLN A 272 -133.85 -72.74 -1.99
C GLN A 272 -134.85 -72.47 -0.85
N GLU A 273 -135.58 -71.35 -0.89
CA GLU A 273 -136.59 -71.00 0.11
C GLU A 273 -137.99 -71.57 -0.22
N GLU A 274 -138.30 -71.80 -1.50
CA GLU A 274 -139.60 -72.34 -1.95
C GLU A 274 -139.71 -73.87 -1.77
N LEU A 275 -138.60 -74.60 -1.92
CA LEU A 275 -138.54 -76.07 -1.75
C LEU A 275 -138.68 -76.54 -0.29
N LYS A 276 -138.36 -75.69 0.70
CA LYS A 276 -138.45 -76.05 2.13
C LYS A 276 -139.85 -75.87 2.72
N ARG A 277 -140.74 -75.12 2.06
CA ARG A 277 -142.12 -74.88 2.54
C ARG A 277 -143.12 -75.96 2.11
N GLN A 278 -142.85 -76.72 1.05
CA GLN A 278 -143.75 -77.79 0.55
C GLN A 278 -143.53 -79.15 1.25
N ALA A 279 -142.30 -79.44 1.70
CA ALA A 279 -141.99 -80.72 2.35
C ALA A 279 -142.57 -80.87 3.78
N ASP A 280 -142.77 -79.75 4.49
CA ASP A 280 -143.22 -79.75 5.89
C ASP A 280 -144.75 -79.90 6.02
N THR A 281 -145.50 -79.47 5.00
CA THR A 281 -146.97 -79.63 4.93
C THR A 281 -147.41 -81.07 4.67
N ASP A 282 -146.66 -81.82 3.86
CA ASP A 282 -147.02 -83.19 3.48
C ASP A 282 -146.73 -84.20 4.61
N HIS A 283 -145.65 -83.97 5.38
CA HIS A 283 -145.32 -84.81 6.54
C HIS A 283 -146.40 -84.74 7.62
N ARG A 284 -146.90 -83.54 7.91
CA ARG A 284 -147.94 -83.32 8.95
C ARG A 284 -149.29 -83.89 8.55
N ALA A 285 -149.66 -83.84 7.28
CA ALA A 285 -150.91 -84.42 6.78
C ALA A 285 -150.92 -85.96 6.89
N LYS A 286 -149.78 -86.61 6.61
CA LYS A 286 -149.66 -88.07 6.64
C LYS A 286 -149.82 -88.66 8.05
N VAL A 287 -149.17 -88.04 9.05
CA VAL A 287 -149.24 -88.50 10.44
C VAL A 287 -150.65 -88.34 11.03
N ASN A 288 -151.34 -87.24 10.73
CA ASN A 288 -152.71 -87.01 11.20
C ASN A 288 -153.72 -88.01 10.61
N ASN A 289 -153.59 -88.33 9.32
CA ASN A 289 -154.48 -89.30 8.68
C ASN A 289 -154.26 -90.72 9.20
N GLN A 290 -153.01 -91.10 9.52
CA GLN A 290 -152.73 -92.41 10.10
C GLN A 290 -153.34 -92.54 11.50
N ALA A 291 -153.17 -91.53 12.36
CA ALA A 291 -153.78 -91.51 13.70
C ALA A 291 -155.32 -91.53 13.65
N MET A 292 -155.93 -90.94 12.61
CA MET A 292 -157.37 -91.02 12.39
C MET A 292 -157.84 -92.43 12.02
N GLN A 293 -157.09 -93.16 11.17
CA GLN A 293 -157.43 -94.55 10.82
C GLN A 293 -157.30 -95.51 12.01
N ASP A 294 -156.29 -95.32 12.86
CA ASP A 294 -156.09 -96.15 14.05
C ASP A 294 -157.26 -96.00 15.05
N LEU A 295 -157.85 -94.80 15.15
CA LEU A 295 -159.04 -94.54 15.97
C LEU A 295 -160.31 -95.18 15.39
N ILE A 296 -160.44 -95.24 14.07
CA ILE A 296 -161.55 -95.93 13.40
C ILE A 296 -161.45 -97.44 13.62
N ALA A 297 -160.24 -98.02 13.54
CA ALA A 297 -159.99 -99.43 13.82
C ALA A 297 -160.28 -99.82 15.28
N ALA A 298 -160.17 -98.88 16.22
CA ALA A 298 -160.53 -99.07 17.63
C ALA A 298 -162.05 -99.02 17.90
N GLY A 299 -162.89 -98.90 16.87
CA GLY A 299 -164.35 -98.93 16.97
C GLY A 299 -165.00 -97.56 17.18
N ILE A 300 -164.25 -96.46 17.04
CA ILE A 300 -164.80 -95.09 17.11
C ILE A 300 -165.37 -94.71 15.74
N PRO A 301 -166.64 -94.24 15.65
CA PRO A 301 -167.21 -93.74 14.40
C PRO A 301 -166.37 -92.59 13.81
N GLU A 302 -166.25 -92.56 12.48
CA GLU A 302 -165.37 -91.65 11.72
C GLU A 302 -165.52 -90.17 12.11
N GLU A 303 -166.75 -89.72 12.36
CA GLU A 303 -167.04 -88.35 12.80
C GLU A 303 -166.44 -88.03 14.18
N CYS A 304 -166.47 -88.99 15.10
CA CYS A 304 -165.87 -88.85 16.43
C CYS A 304 -164.34 -88.95 16.38
N ALA A 305 -163.78 -89.82 15.54
CA ALA A 305 -162.33 -89.96 15.36
C ALA A 305 -161.69 -88.67 14.82
N LYS A 306 -162.33 -88.03 13.84
CA LYS A 306 -161.92 -86.74 13.27
C LYS A 306 -161.98 -85.61 14.31
N ALA A 307 -163.04 -85.55 15.12
CA ALA A 307 -163.17 -84.57 16.20
C ALA A 307 -162.06 -84.73 17.25
N CYS A 308 -161.70 -85.97 17.60
CA CYS A 308 -160.61 -86.27 18.53
C CYS A 308 -159.24 -85.81 18.00
N ILE A 309 -158.87 -86.12 16.74
CA ILE A 309 -157.60 -85.66 16.17
C ILE A 309 -157.53 -84.12 16.08
N ILE A 310 -158.64 -83.45 15.73
CA ILE A 310 -158.71 -81.98 15.69
C ILE A 310 -158.53 -81.37 17.08
N ALA A 311 -159.17 -81.93 18.10
CA ALA A 311 -159.08 -81.42 19.47
C ALA A 311 -157.68 -81.65 20.07
N ILE A 312 -156.99 -82.74 19.70
CA ILE A 312 -155.61 -83.02 20.13
C ILE A 312 -154.62 -82.11 19.38
N ALA A 313 -154.79 -81.92 18.06
CA ALA A 313 -153.94 -81.03 17.27
C ALA A 313 -154.06 -79.55 17.69
N LYS A 314 -155.24 -79.13 18.17
CA LYS A 314 -155.47 -77.79 18.74
C LYS A 314 -155.04 -77.64 20.21
N GLY A 315 -154.58 -78.70 20.86
CA GLY A 315 -154.14 -78.67 22.26
C GLY A 315 -155.26 -78.51 23.29
N THR A 316 -156.51 -78.74 22.88
CA THR A 316 -157.71 -78.63 23.73
C THR A 316 -157.97 -79.87 24.59
N VAL A 317 -157.25 -80.97 24.37
CA VAL A 317 -157.32 -82.20 25.17
C VAL A 317 -156.10 -82.26 26.10
N SER A 318 -156.35 -82.22 27.40
CA SER A 318 -155.31 -82.24 28.42
C SER A 318 -154.52 -83.56 28.37
N SER A 319 -153.19 -83.45 28.46
CA SER A 319 -152.26 -84.59 28.61
C SER A 319 -152.08 -85.53 27.40
N VAL A 320 -152.50 -85.12 26.18
CA VAL A 320 -152.30 -85.89 24.92
C VAL A 320 -151.81 -84.95 23.80
N LYS A 321 -150.82 -85.36 22.98
CA LYS A 321 -150.25 -84.58 21.85
C LYS A 321 -149.90 -85.47 20.65
N ILE A 322 -149.97 -84.95 19.43
CA ILE A 322 -149.51 -85.62 18.19
C ILE A 322 -148.09 -85.16 17.88
N SER A 323 -147.17 -86.11 17.66
CA SER A 323 -145.79 -85.82 17.22
C SER A 323 -145.72 -85.95 15.71
N TYR A 324 -145.25 -84.90 15.03
CA TYR A 324 -145.05 -84.88 13.58
C TYR A 324 -143.61 -85.19 13.21
#